data_AF-A0A9D7E5E5-F1
#
_entry.id   AF-A0A9D7E5E5-F1
#
_cell.length_a   1.000
_cell.length_b   1.000
_cell.length_c   1.000
_cell.angle_alpha   90.00
_cell.angle_beta   90.00
_cell.angle_gamma   90.00
#
_symmetry.space_group_name_H-M   'P 1'
#
loop_
_entity.id
_entity.type
_entity.pdbx_description
1 polymer ?
#
loop_
_entity_poly.entity_id
_entity_poly.type
_entity_poly.pdbx_seq_one_letter_code
_entity_poly.pdbx_strand_id
1 'polypeptide(L)'
;MTPFPVHGLVPYEGQVVPILNGRSDPVHGWTYTLHTRAPDRELLIHYYVPHADLLKAIAMYARFEKDAEVNLAQSGPVVMVQRTWNFRQGTVLYRAARSKHGTITGWITQERMVELVHGNERTDRPTWAIGPRK
;
A
#
# COMPACT_ATOMS: atom_id res chain seq x y z
N MET A 1 10.86 -0.79 19.69
CA MET A 1 9.97 -0.88 18.51
C MET A 1 9.00 0.29 18.58
N THR A 2 8.87 1.08 17.52
CA THR A 2 7.98 2.25 17.49
C THR A 2 6.53 1.80 17.27
N PRO A 3 5.55 2.22 18.09
CA PRO A 3 4.16 1.89 17.85
C PRO A 3 3.64 2.53 16.56
N PHE A 4 2.68 1.86 15.92
CA PHE A 4 1.87 2.49 14.88
C PHE A 4 0.96 3.56 15.48
N PRO A 5 0.68 4.64 14.73
CA PRO A 5 -0.20 5.71 15.19
C PRO A 5 -1.63 5.21 15.28
N VAL A 6 -2.31 5.55 16.38
CA VAL A 6 -3.78 5.40 16.47
C VAL A 6 -4.43 6.29 15.40
N HIS A 7 -5.51 5.79 14.80
CA HIS A 7 -6.17 6.29 13.58
C HIS A 7 -5.35 6.14 12.29
N GLY A 8 -4.15 5.57 12.36
CA GLY A 8 -3.41 5.13 11.18
C GLY A 8 -4.13 3.97 10.49
N LEU A 9 -4.21 4.00 9.17
CA LEU A 9 -4.73 2.93 8.34
C LEU A 9 -3.69 1.82 8.18
N VAL A 10 -4.13 0.56 8.27
CA VAL A 10 -3.30 -0.64 8.08
C VAL A 10 -4.06 -1.70 7.31
N PRO A 11 -3.37 -2.55 6.53
CA PRO A 11 -4.01 -3.70 5.91
C PRO A 11 -4.20 -4.82 6.94
N TYR A 12 -5.39 -5.42 6.97
CA TYR A 12 -5.72 -6.56 7.80
C TYR A 12 -6.87 -7.35 7.15
N GLU A 13 -6.73 -8.66 7.03
CA GLU A 13 -7.74 -9.55 6.41
C GLU A 13 -8.27 -9.03 5.04
N GLY A 14 -7.36 -8.57 4.18
CA GLY A 14 -7.70 -8.06 2.84
C GLY A 14 -8.35 -6.67 2.82
N GLN A 15 -8.51 -6.02 3.97
CA GLN A 15 -9.11 -4.69 4.10
C GLN A 15 -8.09 -3.68 4.61
N VAL A 16 -8.22 -2.41 4.23
CA VAL A 16 -7.44 -1.30 4.81
C VAL A 16 -8.32 -0.60 5.83
N VAL A 17 -7.96 -0.71 7.11
CA VAL A 17 -8.80 -0.30 8.25
C VAL A 17 -8.02 0.56 9.24
N PRO A 18 -8.69 1.46 9.99
CA PRO A 18 -8.02 2.30 10.98
C PRO A 18 -7.65 1.50 12.24
N ILE A 19 -6.52 1.84 12.83
CA ILE A 19 -6.16 1.47 14.20
C ILE A 19 -7.03 2.28 15.15
N LEU A 20 -7.85 1.61 15.95
CA LEU A 20 -8.78 2.28 16.87
C LEU A 20 -8.17 2.49 18.25
N ASN A 21 -7.29 1.57 18.66
CA ASN A 21 -6.55 1.66 19.90
C ASN A 21 -5.22 0.91 19.78
N GLY A 22 -4.25 1.25 20.62
CA GLY A 22 -2.96 0.57 20.73
C GLY A 22 -2.51 0.50 22.18
N ARG A 23 -1.99 -0.64 22.62
CA ARG A 23 -1.45 -0.83 23.96
C ARG A 23 -0.18 -1.66 23.95
N SER A 24 0.69 -1.40 24.93
CA SER A 24 1.83 -2.29 25.20
C SER A 24 1.33 -3.56 25.90
N ASP A 25 1.94 -4.68 25.55
CA ASP A 25 1.70 -6.02 26.03
C ASP A 25 3.05 -6.67 26.40
N PRO A 26 3.15 -7.37 27.55
CA PRO A 26 4.41 -7.96 28.00
C PRO A 26 4.97 -9.05 27.08
N VAL A 27 4.14 -9.75 26.33
CA VAL A 27 4.53 -10.92 25.53
C VAL A 27 4.71 -10.52 24.06
N HIS A 28 3.77 -9.76 23.50
CA HIS A 28 3.73 -9.45 22.06
C HIS A 28 4.24 -8.05 21.71
N GLY A 29 4.71 -7.27 22.68
CA GLY A 29 5.10 -5.88 22.46
C GLY A 29 3.86 -5.01 22.25
N TRP A 30 3.67 -4.40 21.07
CA TRP A 30 2.46 -3.60 20.83
C TRP A 30 1.32 -4.46 20.29
N THR A 31 0.10 -4.19 20.76
CA THR A 31 -1.14 -4.82 20.27
C THR A 31 -2.17 -3.75 19.96
N TYR A 32 -3.03 -4.02 18.99
CA TYR A 32 -3.97 -3.05 18.42
C TYR A 32 -5.40 -3.58 18.38
N THR A 33 -6.35 -2.65 18.43
CA THR A 33 -7.76 -2.92 18.16
C THR A 33 -8.13 -2.41 16.77
N LEU A 34 -8.71 -3.29 15.94
CA LEU A 34 -9.12 -3.01 14.57
C LEU A 34 -10.55 -3.47 14.35
N HIS A 35 -11.29 -2.80 13.47
CA HIS A 35 -12.59 -3.27 13.00
C HIS A 35 -12.53 -3.60 11.51
N THR A 36 -12.98 -4.79 11.12
CA THR A 36 -13.15 -5.19 9.71
C THR A 36 -14.63 -5.45 9.41
N ARG A 37 -14.97 -5.64 8.13
CA ARG A 37 -16.30 -6.09 7.70
C ARG A 37 -16.20 -7.51 7.15
N ALA A 38 -17.09 -8.39 7.61
CA ALA A 38 -17.27 -9.70 7.00
C ALA A 38 -17.89 -9.57 5.59
N PRO A 39 -17.84 -10.62 4.74
CA PRO A 39 -18.44 -10.59 3.40
C PRO A 39 -19.94 -10.26 3.39
N ASP A 40 -20.67 -10.63 4.44
CA ASP A 40 -22.08 -10.33 4.68
C ASP A 40 -22.33 -8.94 5.29
N ARG A 41 -21.27 -8.13 5.44
CA ARG A 41 -21.23 -6.77 6.02
C ARG A 41 -21.35 -6.72 7.55
N GLU A 42 -21.28 -7.84 8.26
CA GLU A 42 -21.18 -7.80 9.73
C GLU A 42 -19.89 -7.09 10.18
N LEU A 43 -19.97 -6.36 11.31
CA LEU A 43 -18.81 -5.72 11.91
C LEU A 43 -18.03 -6.74 12.75
N LEU A 44 -16.77 -6.99 12.39
CA LEU A 44 -15.87 -7.84 13.15
C LEU A 44 -14.91 -6.97 13.97
N ILE A 45 -14.83 -7.22 15.27
CA ILE A 45 -13.96 -6.48 16.18
C ILE A 45 -12.78 -7.35 16.61
N HIS A 46 -11.59 -6.91 16.26
CA HIS A 46 -10.33 -7.59 16.58
C HIS A 46 -9.65 -6.85 17.72
N TYR A 47 -9.89 -7.25 18.96
CA TYR A 47 -9.42 -6.52 20.15
C TYR A 47 -7.91 -6.66 20.44
N TYR A 48 -7.23 -7.63 19.85
CA TYR A 48 -5.86 -7.99 20.21
C TYR A 48 -5.04 -8.45 19.00
N VAL A 49 -4.76 -7.53 18.09
CA VAL A 49 -3.92 -7.81 16.91
C VAL A 49 -2.47 -7.45 17.22
N PRO A 50 -1.52 -8.42 17.19
CA PRO A 50 -0.11 -8.15 17.44
C PRO A 50 0.51 -7.24 16.37
N HIS A 51 1.43 -6.36 16.80
CA HIS A 51 2.16 -5.47 15.90
C HIS A 51 2.92 -6.24 14.80
N ALA A 52 3.49 -7.40 15.15
CA ALA A 52 4.20 -8.25 14.19
C ALA A 52 3.28 -8.75 13.07
N ASP A 53 2.01 -9.02 13.36
CA ASP A 53 1.07 -9.48 12.34
C ASP A 53 0.63 -8.35 11.41
N LEU A 54 0.52 -7.12 11.92
CA LEU A 54 0.32 -5.96 11.05
C LEU A 54 1.54 -5.66 10.18
N LEU A 55 2.76 -5.84 10.69
CA LEU A 55 3.97 -5.73 9.85
C LEU A 55 3.97 -6.78 8.72
N LYS A 56 3.59 -8.03 9.02
CA LYS A 56 3.42 -9.08 8.00
C LYS A 56 2.34 -8.69 7.00
N ALA A 57 1.19 -8.20 7.45
CA ALA A 57 0.11 -7.77 6.58
C ALA A 57 0.54 -6.61 5.65
N ILE A 58 1.28 -5.62 6.17
CA ILE A 58 1.88 -4.54 5.36
C ILE A 58 2.86 -5.12 4.33
N ALA A 59 3.71 -6.06 4.73
CA ALA A 59 4.66 -6.70 3.83
C ALA A 59 3.96 -7.48 2.72
N MET A 60 2.87 -8.21 3.02
CA MET A 60 2.06 -8.94 2.04
C MET A 60 1.23 -8.02 1.14
N TYR A 61 0.82 -6.85 1.63
CA TYR A 61 0.09 -5.85 0.84
C TYR A 61 0.98 -5.16 -0.20
N ALA A 62 2.29 -5.11 0.04
CA ALA A 62 3.25 -4.48 -0.86
C ALA A 62 3.38 -5.27 -2.16
N ARG A 63 3.04 -4.64 -3.28
CA ARG A 63 3.15 -5.23 -4.63
C ARG A 63 4.59 -5.40 -5.11
N PHE A 64 5.51 -4.59 -4.61
CA PHE A 64 6.91 -4.64 -4.99
C PHE A 64 7.79 -4.87 -3.77
N GLU A 65 8.74 -5.78 -3.91
CA GLU A 65 9.74 -6.04 -2.90
C GLU A 65 10.86 -5.01 -2.97
N LYS A 66 11.62 -4.87 -1.88
CA LYS A 66 12.87 -4.12 -1.92
C LYS A 66 13.86 -4.85 -2.83
N ASP A 67 14.65 -4.09 -3.58
CA ASP A 67 15.62 -4.55 -4.58
C ASP A 67 14.98 -5.24 -5.80
N ALA A 68 13.65 -5.27 -5.91
CA ALA A 68 12.96 -5.73 -7.11
C ALA A 68 13.24 -4.79 -8.28
N GLU A 69 13.61 -5.37 -9.42
CA GLU A 69 13.69 -4.67 -10.70
C GLU A 69 12.31 -4.67 -11.36
N VAL A 70 11.86 -3.49 -11.77
CA VAL A 70 10.53 -3.26 -12.33
C VAL A 70 10.69 -2.43 -13.60
N ASN A 71 10.10 -2.89 -14.70
CA ASN A 71 10.12 -2.15 -15.95
C ASN A 71 8.97 -1.13 -15.99
N LEU A 72 9.29 0.15 -16.15
CA LEU A 72 8.30 1.20 -16.33
C LEU A 72 8.02 1.40 -17.81
N ALA A 73 6.74 1.38 -18.21
CA ALA A 73 6.33 1.40 -19.62
C ALA A 73 6.96 2.53 -20.46
N GLN A 74 7.20 3.71 -19.86
CA GLN A 74 7.74 4.90 -20.56
C GLN A 74 9.16 5.27 -20.16
N SER A 75 9.73 4.67 -19.11
CA SER A 75 11.00 5.11 -18.52
C SER A 75 12.09 4.04 -18.47
N GLY A 76 11.76 2.80 -18.84
CA GLY A 76 12.67 1.66 -18.75
C GLY A 76 12.75 1.09 -17.32
N PRO A 77 13.72 0.18 -17.06
CA PRO A 77 13.84 -0.51 -15.79
C PRO A 77 14.26 0.43 -14.65
N VAL A 78 13.70 0.16 -13.47
CA VAL A 78 14.06 0.80 -12.19
C VAL A 78 14.15 -0.27 -11.10
N VAL A 79 14.94 -0.01 -10.06
CA VAL A 79 15.07 -0.87 -8.88
C VAL A 79 14.37 -0.20 -7.69
N MET A 80 13.54 -0.94 -6.96
CA MET A 80 12.90 -0.48 -5.73
C MET A 80 13.92 -0.40 -4.59
N VAL A 81 14.40 0.79 -4.25
CA VAL A 81 15.47 0.95 -3.24
C VAL A 81 14.93 1.03 -1.82
N GLN A 82 13.75 1.62 -1.65
CA GLN A 82 13.12 1.78 -0.33
C GLN A 82 11.60 1.63 -0.46
N ARG A 83 10.99 1.12 0.60
CA ARG A 83 9.55 1.15 0.80
C ARG A 83 9.23 1.56 2.24
N THR A 84 8.12 2.24 2.41
CA THR A 84 7.56 2.56 3.72
C THR A 84 6.04 2.57 3.65
N TRP A 85 5.37 2.46 4.79
CA TRP A 85 3.92 2.51 4.87
C TRP A 85 3.44 3.93 5.15
N ASN A 86 2.46 4.41 4.39
CA ASN A 86 1.77 5.66 4.67
C ASN A 86 0.49 5.41 5.48
N PHE A 87 0.59 5.52 6.81
CA PHE A 87 -0.55 5.34 7.72
C PHE A 87 -1.71 6.31 7.48
N ARG A 88 -1.49 7.47 6.84
CA ARG A 88 -2.57 8.40 6.55
C ARG A 88 -3.42 7.96 5.36
N GLN A 89 -2.77 7.37 4.34
CA GLN A 89 -3.43 6.97 3.10
C GLN A 89 -3.74 5.47 3.04
N GLY A 90 -3.13 4.67 3.91
CA GLY A 90 -3.30 3.22 3.90
C GLY A 90 -2.68 2.57 2.67
N THR A 91 -1.52 3.08 2.22
CA THR A 91 -0.81 2.55 1.04
C THR A 91 0.69 2.49 1.27
N VAL A 92 1.38 1.69 0.45
CA VAL A 92 2.85 1.63 0.42
C VAL A 92 3.37 2.80 -0.40
N LEU A 93 4.42 3.45 0.11
CA LEU A 93 5.24 4.39 -0.63
C LEU A 93 6.53 3.71 -1.04
N TYR A 94 6.93 3.91 -2.30
CA TYR A 94 8.15 3.40 -2.88
C TYR A 94 9.10 4.54 -3.25
N ARG A 95 10.40 4.26 -3.18
CA ARG A 95 11.43 5.02 -3.89
C ARG A 95 12.13 4.08 -4.84
N ALA A 96 12.35 4.55 -6.06
CA ALA A 96 12.98 3.81 -7.14
C ALA A 96 14.27 4.50 -7.58
N ALA A 97 15.17 3.76 -8.19
CA ALA A 97 16.35 4.30 -8.86
C ALA A 97 16.59 3.58 -10.19
N ARG A 98 17.11 4.28 -11.21
CA ARG A 98 17.43 3.66 -12.52
C ARG A 98 18.55 2.62 -12.45
N SER A 99 19.35 2.66 -11.40
CA SER A 99 20.32 1.64 -11.04
C SER A 99 20.41 1.57 -9.53
N LYS A 100 20.96 0.48 -8.97
CA LYS A 100 21.09 0.30 -7.51
C LYS A 100 21.85 1.43 -6.81
N HIS A 101 22.67 2.18 -7.54
CA HIS A 101 23.45 3.33 -7.07
C HIS A 101 23.08 4.66 -7.77
N GLY A 102 21.99 4.66 -8.54
CA GLY A 102 21.56 5.81 -9.34
C GLY A 102 20.77 6.85 -8.54
N THR A 103 20.34 7.90 -9.24
CA THR A 103 19.47 8.93 -8.65
C THR A 103 18.15 8.31 -8.18
N ILE A 104 17.85 8.51 -6.89
CA ILE A 104 16.63 8.04 -6.25
C ILE A 104 15.50 9.04 -6.56
N THR A 105 14.34 8.53 -6.95
CA THR A 105 13.13 9.34 -7.17
C THR A 105 12.57 9.89 -5.85
N GLY A 106 11.62 10.82 -5.93
CA GLY A 106 10.72 11.10 -4.82
C GLY A 106 9.93 9.86 -4.38
N TRP A 107 9.21 9.97 -3.26
CA TRP A 107 8.26 8.94 -2.83
C TRP A 107 7.07 8.86 -3.81
N ILE A 108 6.73 7.65 -4.24
CA ILE A 108 5.65 7.34 -5.17
C ILE A 108 4.71 6.34 -4.49
N THR A 109 3.40 6.51 -4.58
CA THR A 109 2.43 5.55 -4.00
C THR A 109 2.42 4.23 -4.78
N GLN A 110 1.97 3.16 -4.14
CA GLN A 110 1.81 1.85 -4.78
C GLN A 110 0.93 1.93 -6.02
N GLU A 111 -0.20 2.64 -5.92
CA GLU A 111 -1.16 2.79 -7.02
C GLU A 111 -0.51 3.50 -8.19
N ARG A 112 0.21 4.60 -7.93
CA ARG A 112 0.92 5.34 -8.99
C ARG A 112 2.05 4.52 -9.59
N MET A 113 2.76 3.73 -8.79
CA MET A 113 3.80 2.84 -9.29
C MET A 113 3.20 1.78 -10.22
N VAL A 114 2.08 1.17 -9.84
CA VAL A 114 1.34 0.22 -10.69
C VAL A 114 0.94 0.86 -12.02
N GLU A 115 0.41 2.09 -12.01
CA GLU A 115 0.10 2.82 -13.25
C GLU A 115 1.33 3.04 -14.14
N LEU A 116 2.48 3.36 -13.55
CA LEU A 116 3.72 3.56 -14.32
C LEU A 116 4.27 2.27 -14.93
N VAL A 117 4.02 1.13 -14.27
CA VAL A 117 4.41 -0.20 -14.77
C VAL A 117 3.57 -0.64 -15.95
N HIS A 118 2.24 -0.55 -15.82
CA HIS A 118 1.32 -0.95 -16.89
C HIS A 118 1.26 0.10 -18.01
N GLY A 119 1.85 1.28 -17.79
CA GLY A 119 1.67 2.44 -18.65
C GLY A 119 0.28 3.01 -18.46
N ASN A 120 0.08 4.25 -18.93
CA ASN A 120 -1.28 4.71 -19.20
C ASN A 120 -1.82 3.85 -20.35
N GLU A 121 -2.32 2.66 -20.05
CA GLU A 121 -3.60 2.23 -20.60
C GLU A 121 -4.63 3.25 -20.11
N ARG A 122 -4.55 4.48 -20.65
CA ARG A 122 -5.76 5.22 -20.92
C ARG A 122 -6.55 4.20 -21.72
N THR A 123 -7.57 3.63 -21.09
CA THR A 123 -8.78 3.20 -21.77
C THR A 123 -8.92 4.10 -22.98
N ASP A 124 -8.59 3.57 -24.16
CA ASP A 124 -9.03 4.14 -25.41
C ASP A 124 -10.52 4.35 -25.18
N ARG A 125 -10.93 5.61 -25.01
CA ARG A 125 -12.35 5.91 -25.08
C ARG A 125 -12.74 5.39 -26.46
N PRO A 126 -13.62 4.39 -26.54
CA PRO A 126 -13.94 3.83 -27.83
C PRO A 126 -14.49 4.98 -28.69
N THR A 127 -13.98 5.07 -29.91
CA THR A 127 -14.09 6.20 -30.83
C THR A 127 -15.52 6.51 -31.28
N TRP A 128 -16.53 5.82 -30.73
CA TRP A 128 -17.95 6.06 -31.00
C TRP A 128 -18.57 7.17 -30.15
N ALA A 129 -17.87 7.74 -29.17
CA ALA A 129 -18.38 8.86 -28.35
C ALA A 129 -18.30 10.25 -29.03
N ILE A 130 -18.37 10.30 -30.37
CA ILE A 130 -18.64 11.53 -31.13
C ILE A 130 -20.04 11.36 -31.74
N GLY A 131 -21.06 11.67 -30.95
CA GLY A 131 -22.41 11.88 -31.49
C GLY A 131 -22.39 13.06 -32.46
N PRO A 132 -23.19 13.05 -33.54
CA PRO A 132 -23.21 14.13 -34.51
C PRO A 132 -23.69 15.43 -33.83
N ARG A 133 -22.95 16.52 -34.05
CA ARG A 133 -23.40 17.87 -33.72
C ARG A 133 -24.69 18.14 -34.50
N LYS A 134 -25.77 18.43 -33.79
CA LYS A 134 -26.89 19.24 -34.27
C LYS A 134 -26.89 20.55 -33.50
#